data_AF-A0A520M9W9-F1
#
_entry.id   AF-A0A520M9W9-F1
#
_cell.length_a   1.000
_cell.length_b   1.000
_cell.length_c   1.000
_cell.angle_alpha   90.00
_cell.angle_beta   90.00
_cell.angle_gamma   90.00
#
_symmetry.space_group_name_H-M   'P 1'
#
loop_
_entity.id
_entity.type
_entity.pdbx_description
1 polymer ?
#
loop_
_entity_poly.entity_id
_entity_poly.type
_entity_poly.pdbx_seq_one_letter_code
_entity_poly.pdbx_strand_id
1 'polypeptide(L)'
;MTQSKHFKQSKRELVFFLSGWIFFAAWVLIYAYFNAYKDQEKEASITLGMPSWVFWGIAIPWICATAFTIYISLFVIKDQPFINEKEQKK
;
A
#
# COMPACT_ATOMS: atom_id res chain seq x y z
N MET A 1 20.80 -3.92 -25.64
CA MET A 1 20.92 -3.01 -24.47
C MET A 1 19.55 -2.66 -23.84
N THR A 2 18.50 -3.46 -24.09
CA THR A 2 17.10 -3.16 -23.74
C THR A 2 16.72 -3.65 -22.33
N GLN A 3 17.30 -4.75 -21.86
CA GLN A 3 16.99 -5.39 -20.58
C GLN A 3 17.20 -4.48 -19.35
N SER A 4 18.23 -3.60 -19.37
CA SER A 4 18.54 -2.74 -18.22
C SER A 4 17.51 -1.64 -17.98
N LYS A 5 16.81 -1.19 -19.03
CA LYS A 5 15.75 -0.17 -18.92
C LYS A 5 14.49 -0.74 -18.26
N HIS A 6 14.07 -1.94 -18.66
CA HIS A 6 12.93 -2.64 -18.06
C HIS A 6 13.16 -2.92 -16.57
N PHE A 7 14.34 -3.42 -16.19
CA PHE A 7 14.67 -3.67 -14.79
C PHE A 7 14.66 -2.41 -13.92
N LYS A 8 15.16 -1.27 -14.45
CA LYS A 8 15.19 -0.01 -13.70
C LYS A 8 13.79 0.57 -13.51
N GLN A 9 12.89 0.36 -14.48
CA GLN A 9 11.50 0.77 -14.37
C GLN A 9 10.74 -0.09 -13.35
N SER A 10 10.83 -1.42 -13.42
CA SER A 10 10.16 -2.31 -12.47
C SER A 10 10.64 -2.11 -11.03
N LYS A 11 11.95 -1.85 -10.83
CA LYS A 11 12.48 -1.53 -9.48
C LYS A 11 11.90 -0.23 -8.92
N ARG A 12 11.73 0.80 -9.76
CA ARG A 12 11.14 2.07 -9.32
C ARG A 12 9.68 1.89 -8.95
N GLU A 13 8.92 1.16 -9.77
CA GLU A 13 7.52 0.84 -9.49
C GLU A 13 7.37 0.03 -8.19
N LEU A 14 8.22 -0.97 -7.99
CA LEU A 14 8.25 -1.77 -6.75
C LEU A 14 8.50 -0.90 -5.51
N VAL A 15 9.44 0.04 -5.58
CA VAL A 15 9.76 0.93 -4.45
C VAL A 15 8.56 1.78 -4.04
N PHE A 16 7.74 2.25 -4.99
CA PHE A 16 6.52 3.00 -4.68
C PHE A 16 5.46 2.14 -3.97
N PHE A 17 5.31 0.88 -4.40
CA PHE A 17 4.43 -0.06 -3.69
C PHE A 17 4.95 -0.37 -2.28
N LEU A 18 6.25 -0.64 -2.15
CA LEU A 18 6.87 -0.98 -0.87
C LEU A 18 6.79 0.17 0.12
N SER A 19 7.01 1.41 -0.33
CA SER A 19 6.94 2.59 0.55
C SER A 19 5.53 2.84 1.06
N GLY A 20 4.51 2.71 0.20
CA GLY A 20 3.12 2.77 0.62
C GLY A 20 2.80 1.69 1.65
N TRP A 21 3.25 0.46 1.41
CA TRP A 21 3.03 -0.66 2.33
C TRP A 21 3.68 -0.44 3.70
N ILE A 22 4.95 0.01 3.72
CA ILE A 22 5.67 0.33 4.96
C ILE A 22 4.99 1.50 5.70
N PHE A 23 4.51 2.51 4.97
CA PHE A 23 3.80 3.64 5.59
C PHE A 23 2.53 3.19 6.29
N PHE A 24 1.71 2.34 5.65
CA PHE A 24 0.49 1.81 6.29
C PHE A 24 0.82 0.85 7.44
N ALA A 25 1.85 0.00 7.30
CA ALA A 25 2.30 -0.86 8.38
C ALA A 25 2.78 -0.04 9.60
N ALA A 26 3.58 1.00 9.37
CA ALA A 26 4.04 1.91 10.41
C ALA A 26 2.86 2.64 11.07
N TRP A 27 1.89 3.10 10.29
CA TRP A 27 0.67 3.73 10.81
C TRP A 27 -0.06 2.81 11.78
N VAL A 28 -0.34 1.57 11.37
CA VAL A 28 -1.02 0.58 12.22
C VAL A 28 -0.23 0.33 13.51
N LEU A 29 1.09 0.12 13.41
CA LEU A 29 1.95 -0.14 14.56
C LEU A 29 2.00 1.04 15.53
N ILE A 30 2.11 2.27 15.03
CA ILE A 30 2.14 3.49 15.84
C ILE A 30 0.78 3.67 16.53
N TYR A 31 -0.33 3.57 15.80
CA TYR A 31 -1.67 3.74 16.36
C TYR A 31 -1.99 2.66 17.41
N ALA A 32 -1.62 1.41 17.14
CA ALA A 32 -1.77 0.32 18.09
C ALA A 32 -0.91 0.56 19.34
N TYR A 33 0.35 0.98 19.19
CA TYR A 33 1.22 1.25 20.34
C TYR A 33 0.67 2.34 21.26
N PHE A 34 0.17 3.44 20.72
CA PHE A 34 -0.35 4.55 21.53
C PHE A 34 -1.71 4.28 22.16
N ASN A 35 -2.62 3.59 21.44
CA ASN A 35 -4.02 3.49 21.86
C ASN A 35 -4.42 2.10 22.39
N ALA A 36 -3.71 1.01 22.05
CA ALA A 36 -4.07 -0.32 22.56
C ALA A 36 -3.83 -0.47 24.07
N TYR A 37 -2.84 0.24 24.63
CA TYR A 37 -2.51 0.20 26.06
C TYR A 37 -3.18 1.29 26.88
N LYS A 38 -3.75 2.33 26.24
CA LYS A 38 -4.40 3.45 26.94
C LYS A 38 -5.77 3.08 27.53
N ASP A 39 -6.45 2.11 26.91
CA ASP A 39 -7.79 1.67 27.31
C ASP A 39 -7.78 0.46 28.26
N GLN A 40 -6.65 0.09 28.88
CA GLN A 40 -6.65 -0.99 29.88
C GLN A 40 -7.33 -0.60 31.20
N GLU A 41 -7.47 0.70 31.49
CA GLU A 41 -8.12 1.19 32.72
C GLU A 41 -9.54 1.76 32.51
N LYS A 42 -9.97 1.96 31.26
CA LYS A 42 -11.31 2.49 30.92
C LYS A 42 -11.89 1.68 29.78
N GLU A 43 -13.16 1.28 29.91
CA GLU A 43 -13.90 0.55 28.89
C GLU A 43 -13.64 1.16 27.50
N ALA A 44 -12.96 0.39 26.64
CA ALA A 44 -12.59 0.84 25.32
C ALA A 44 -13.84 1.32 24.58
N SER A 45 -13.84 2.58 24.15
CA SER A 45 -14.97 3.14 23.41
C SER A 45 -15.29 2.26 22.20
N ILE A 46 -16.54 1.83 22.08
CA ILE A 46 -16.98 0.92 21.04
C ILE A 46 -17.52 1.76 19.88
N THR A 47 -16.86 1.71 18.72
CA THR A 47 -17.34 2.34 17.49
C THR A 47 -17.68 1.24 16.50
N LEU A 48 -18.92 1.20 16.01
CA LEU A 48 -19.40 0.20 15.04
C LEU A 48 -19.23 -1.26 15.52
N GLY A 49 -19.41 -1.53 16.81
CA GLY A 49 -19.32 -2.88 17.37
C GLY A 49 -17.89 -3.41 17.56
N MET A 50 -16.88 -2.60 17.30
CA MET A 50 -15.46 -2.89 17.55
C MET A 50 -14.81 -1.76 18.36
N PRO A 51 -13.66 -1.98 19.01
CA PRO A 51 -12.95 -0.91 19.72
C PRO A 51 -12.58 0.23 18.75
N SER A 52 -12.80 1.48 19.14
CA SER A 52 -12.53 2.65 18.30
C SER A 52 -11.08 2.67 17.79
N TRP A 53 -10.13 2.23 18.61
CA TRP A 53 -8.72 2.17 18.23
C TRP A 53 -8.47 1.22 17.04
N VAL A 54 -9.24 0.14 16.91
CA VAL A 54 -9.18 -0.79 15.77
C VAL A 54 -9.72 -0.10 14.52
N PHE A 55 -10.82 0.63 14.64
CA PHE A 55 -11.40 1.34 13.49
C PHE A 55 -10.43 2.41 12.94
N TRP A 56 -9.91 3.28 13.81
CA TRP A 56 -8.99 4.35 13.41
C TRP A 56 -7.58 3.83 13.04
N GLY A 57 -7.12 2.79 13.73
CA GLY A 57 -5.78 2.23 13.55
C GLY A 57 -5.67 1.21 12.43
N ILE A 58 -6.75 0.52 12.06
CA ILE A 58 -6.74 -0.57 11.06
C ILE A 58 -7.66 -0.26 9.89
N ALA A 59 -8.92 0.08 10.10
CA ALA A 59 -9.87 0.25 8.98
C ALA A 59 -9.48 1.41 8.04
N ILE A 60 -9.07 2.55 8.61
CA ILE A 60 -8.61 3.71 7.82
C ILE A 60 -7.37 3.40 6.96
N PRO A 61 -6.24 2.92 7.52
CA PRO A 61 -5.08 2.61 6.69
C PRO A 61 -5.36 1.52 5.67
N TRP A 62 -6.30 0.60 5.94
CA TRP A 62 -6.72 -0.40 4.95
C TRP A 62 -7.43 0.25 3.75
N ILE A 63 -8.40 1.13 3.99
CA ILE A 63 -9.10 1.88 2.93
C ILE A 63 -8.11 2.74 2.15
N CYS A 64 -7.22 3.46 2.86
CA CYS A 64 -6.20 4.27 2.24
C CYS A 64 -5.21 3.43 1.41
N ALA A 65 -4.83 2.24 1.88
CA ALA A 65 -3.98 1.32 1.13
C ALA A 65 -4.67 0.83 -0.16
N THR A 66 -5.94 0.45 -0.08
CA THR A 66 -6.73 0.05 -1.25
C THR A 66 -6.83 1.20 -2.26
N ALA A 67 -7.17 2.41 -1.80
CA ALA A 67 -7.24 3.59 -2.66
C ALA A 67 -5.89 3.93 -3.30
N PHE A 68 -4.80 3.81 -2.54
CA PHE A 68 -3.44 4.02 -3.03
C PHE A 68 -3.05 2.99 -4.09
N THR A 69 -3.35 1.70 -3.88
CA THR A 69 -3.12 0.64 -4.86
C THR A 69 -3.91 0.92 -6.14
N ILE A 70 -5.20 1.26 -6.04
CA ILE A 70 -6.04 1.60 -7.21
C ILE A 70 -5.46 2.80 -7.96
N TYR A 71 -5.06 3.85 -7.25
CA TYR A 71 -4.46 5.04 -7.84
C TYR A 71 -3.19 4.70 -8.63
N ILE A 72 -2.30 3.89 -8.05
CA ILE A 72 -1.06 3.50 -8.73
C ILE A 72 -1.36 2.62 -9.95
N SER A 73 -2.27 1.65 -9.80
CA SER A 73 -2.65 0.76 -10.91
C SER A 73 -3.24 1.53 -12.09
N LEU A 74 -4.02 2.58 -11.84
CA LEU A 74 -4.68 3.34 -12.91
C LEU A 74 -3.79 4.44 -13.52
N PHE A 75 -2.99 5.12 -12.70
CA PHE A 75 -2.31 6.36 -13.14
C PHE A 75 -0.79 6.22 -13.25
N VAL A 76 -0.17 5.24 -12.59
CA VAL A 76 1.30 5.15 -12.48
C VAL A 76 1.86 3.98 -13.29
N ILE A 77 1.19 2.82 -13.28
CA ILE A 77 1.60 1.68 -14.10
C ILE A 77 1.22 1.97 -15.56
N LYS A 78 2.21 2.25 -16.40
CA LYS A 78 2.03 2.35 -17.85
C LYS A 78 2.17 0.99 -18.48
N ASP A 79 1.13 0.55 -19.20
CA ASP A 79 1.19 -0.62 -20.05
C ASP A 79 2.37 -0.52 -21.02
N GLN A 80 3.27 -1.50 -20.94
CA GLN A 80 4.36 -1.61 -21.88
C GLN A 80 3.83 -2.25 -23.16
N PRO A 81 4.16 -1.73 -24.36
CA PRO A 81 3.81 -2.40 -25.59
C PRO A 81 4.50 -3.78 -25.60
N PHE A 82 3.70 -4.84 -25.73
CA PHE A 82 4.21 -6.18 -25.95
C PHE A 82 4.85 -6.23 -27.33
N ILE A 83 6.18 -6.07 -27.41
CA ILE A 83 6.91 -6.24 -28.66
C ILE A 83 6.92 -7.74 -28.98
N ASN A 84 6.15 -8.12 -29.99
CA ASN A 84 6.12 -9.49 -30.48
C ASN A 84 7.50 -9.81 -31.09
N GLU A 85 8.16 -10.90 -30.65
CA GLU A 85 9.47 -11.32 -31.17
C GLU A 85 9.49 -11.47 -32.70
N LYS A 86 8.31 -11.67 -33.30
CA LYS A 86 8.08 -11.78 -34.75
C LYS A 86 8.38 -10.50 -35.54
N GLU A 87 8.35 -9.32 -34.92
CA GLU A 87 8.68 -8.05 -35.59
C GLU A 87 10.18 -7.69 -35.54
N GLN A 88 10.96 -8.29 -34.63
CA GLN A 88 12.41 -8.04 -34.58
C GLN A 88 13.21 -8.79 -35.67
N LYS A 89 12.57 -9.72 -36.37
CA LYS A 89 13.19 -10.56 -37.42
C LYS A 89 12.79 -10.16 -38.84
N LYS A 90 12.05 -9.08 -39.03
CA LYS A 90 11.73 -8.52 -40.36
C LYS A 90 12.54 -7.24 -40.58
#